data_AF-A0A7W9HMX2-F1
#
_entry.id   AF-A0A7W9HMX2-F1
#
_cell.length_a   1.000
_cell.length_b   1.000
_cell.length_c   1.000
_cell.angle_alpha   90.00
_cell.angle_beta   90.00
_cell.angle_gamma   90.00
#
_symmetry.space_group_name_H-M   'P 1'
#
loop_
_entity.id
_entity.type
_entity.pdbx_description
1 polymer ?
#
loop_
_entity_poly.entity_id
_entity_poly.type
_entity_poly.pdbx_seq_one_letter_code
_entity_poly.pdbx_strand_id
1 'polypeptide(L)'
;MKRLATVRLLALLTAFLVAAGCASLADLADLQSRIQEDGYTNVSVHHQTSNGRDRLTISAVTTDTDDTGARIARAAWDTYQGEIDELVVTVNGKPRGVTAKELEQTYGARQIRPEATGGSSTGGWVAGVGILLLLLIGGVIAVLVGRSRRRTRRIQQMHQDPPYPYYKQP
;
A
#
# COMPACT_ATOMS: atom_id res chain seq x y z
N MET A 1 32.69 8.27 2.18
CA MET A 1 31.95 8.36 0.90
C MET A 1 30.90 7.25 0.70
N LYS A 2 31.21 5.95 0.85
CA LYS A 2 30.25 4.84 0.61
C LYS A 2 28.97 4.81 1.49
N ARG A 3 28.99 5.41 2.69
CA ARG A 3 27.83 5.44 3.63
C ARG A 3 26.76 6.47 3.26
N LEU A 4 27.13 7.55 2.57
CA LEU A 4 26.18 8.58 2.13
C LEU A 4 25.34 8.10 0.94
N ALA A 5 25.95 7.31 0.04
CA ALA A 5 25.26 6.71 -1.09
C ALA A 5 24.17 5.70 -0.64
N THR A 6 24.46 4.89 0.39
CA THR A 6 23.50 3.92 0.92
C THR A 6 22.32 4.59 1.64
N VAL A 7 22.54 5.69 2.36
CA VAL A 7 21.45 6.44 3.03
C VAL A 7 20.56 7.13 2.00
N ARG A 8 21.14 7.72 0.95
CA ARG A 8 20.37 8.34 -0.14
C ARG A 8 19.55 7.32 -0.93
N LEU A 9 20.13 6.14 -1.20
CA LEU A 9 19.43 5.09 -1.94
C LEU A 9 18.30 4.48 -1.11
N LEU A 10 18.50 4.27 0.19
CA LEU A 10 17.42 3.82 1.09
C LEU A 10 16.30 4.86 1.17
N ALA A 11 16.63 6.14 1.33
CA ALA A 11 15.64 7.22 1.40
C ALA A 11 14.83 7.36 0.10
N LEU A 12 15.48 7.22 -1.07
CA LEU A 12 14.79 7.21 -2.37
C LEU A 12 13.84 6.03 -2.50
N LEU A 13 14.25 4.84 -2.04
CA LEU A 13 13.46 3.61 -2.12
C LEU A 13 12.24 3.69 -1.20
N THR A 14 12.40 4.23 0.02
CA THR A 14 11.29 4.47 0.93
C THR A 14 10.32 5.53 0.37
N ALA A 15 10.85 6.62 -0.21
CA ALA A 15 10.02 7.64 -0.85
C ALA A 15 9.20 7.09 -2.03
N PHE A 16 9.78 6.18 -2.83
CA PHE A 16 9.08 5.55 -3.95
C PHE A 16 7.96 4.60 -3.51
N LEU A 17 8.18 3.81 -2.44
CA LEU A 17 7.13 2.95 -1.88
C LEU A 17 5.97 3.77 -1.31
N VAL A 18 6.28 4.87 -0.62
CA VAL A 18 5.25 5.78 -0.10
C VAL A 18 4.44 6.39 -1.24
N ALA A 19 5.10 6.83 -2.32
CA ALA A 19 4.41 7.42 -3.46
C ALA A 19 3.45 6.44 -4.17
N ALA A 20 3.82 5.16 -4.31
CA ALA A 20 2.97 4.15 -4.96
C ALA A 20 1.75 3.75 -4.10
N GLY A 21 1.85 3.81 -2.77
CA GLY A 21 0.75 3.51 -1.85
C GLY A 21 -0.24 4.68 -1.65
N CYS A 22 0.12 5.89 -2.05
CA CYS A 22 -0.74 7.07 -1.83
C CYS A 22 -1.86 7.23 -2.86
N ALA A 23 -1.76 6.67 -4.07
CA ALA A 23 -2.74 6.92 -5.12
C ALA A 23 -4.14 6.38 -4.79
N SER A 24 -4.24 5.13 -4.31
CA SER A 24 -5.52 4.53 -3.93
C SER A 24 -6.14 5.17 -2.69
N LEU A 25 -5.29 5.64 -1.76
CA LEU A 25 -5.72 6.38 -0.57
C LEU A 25 -6.24 7.77 -0.93
N ALA A 26 -5.64 8.43 -1.92
CA ALA A 26 -6.09 9.73 -2.41
C ALA A 26 -7.49 9.64 -3.02
N ASP A 27 -7.75 8.64 -3.87
CA ASP A 27 -9.08 8.46 -4.49
C ASP A 27 -10.20 8.25 -3.46
N LEU A 28 -9.93 7.47 -2.41
CA LEU A 28 -10.86 7.25 -1.30
C LEU A 28 -11.07 8.53 -0.48
N ALA A 29 -10.02 9.31 -0.26
CA ALA A 29 -10.09 10.58 0.47
C ALA A 29 -10.85 11.66 -0.32
N ASP A 30 -10.66 11.73 -1.64
CA ASP A 30 -11.40 12.63 -2.53
C ASP A 30 -12.90 12.28 -2.54
N LEU A 31 -13.23 10.99 -2.64
CA LEU A 31 -14.61 10.52 -2.53
C LEU A 31 -15.23 10.88 -1.18
N GLN A 32 -14.50 10.64 -0.08
CA GLN A 32 -14.96 10.98 1.26
C GLN A 32 -15.21 12.49 1.41
N SER A 33 -14.29 13.32 0.93
CA SER A 33 -14.40 14.79 1.00
C SER A 33 -15.61 15.27 0.21
N ARG A 34 -15.83 14.74 -0.99
CA ARG A 34 -16.98 15.11 -1.82
C ARG A 34 -18.32 14.72 -1.19
N ILE A 35 -18.40 13.55 -0.55
CA ILE A 35 -19.60 13.14 0.19
C ILE A 35 -19.82 14.07 1.39
N GLN A 36 -18.77 14.53 2.06
CA GLN A 36 -18.92 15.51 3.16
C GLN A 36 -19.39 16.87 2.67
N GLU A 37 -18.91 17.34 1.52
CA GLU A 37 -19.36 18.58 0.86
C GLU A 37 -20.85 18.54 0.50
N ASP A 38 -21.39 17.36 0.16
CA ASP A 38 -22.82 17.14 -0.09
C ASP A 38 -23.70 17.17 1.19
N GLY A 39 -23.09 17.44 2.36
CA GLY A 39 -23.79 17.62 3.64
C GLY A 39 -23.90 16.37 4.49
N TYR A 40 -23.21 15.28 4.12
CA TYR A 40 -23.16 14.07 4.92
C TYR A 40 -22.06 14.13 6.00
N THR A 41 -22.28 13.43 7.10
CA THR A 41 -21.39 13.36 8.26
C THR A 41 -21.06 11.90 8.60
N ASN A 42 -20.02 11.66 9.41
CA ASN A 42 -19.56 10.32 9.78
C ASN A 42 -19.35 9.40 8.56
N VAL A 43 -18.76 9.96 7.50
CA VAL A 43 -18.53 9.24 6.25
C VAL A 43 -17.39 8.25 6.43
N SER A 44 -17.63 6.99 6.12
CA SER A 44 -16.60 5.95 6.01
C SER A 44 -16.69 5.28 4.66
N VAL A 45 -15.53 5.11 4.01
CA VAL A 45 -15.41 4.46 2.71
C VAL A 45 -14.46 3.28 2.88
N HIS A 46 -14.90 2.09 2.47
CA HIS A 46 -14.12 0.87 2.56
C HIS A 46 -14.17 0.11 1.24
N HIS A 47 -13.00 -0.09 0.64
CA HIS A 47 -12.84 -0.96 -0.51
C HIS A 47 -12.36 -2.33 -0.07
N GLN A 48 -13.04 -3.39 -0.53
CA GLN A 48 -12.67 -4.76 -0.25
C GLN A 48 -12.74 -5.58 -1.53
N THR A 49 -11.62 -6.22 -1.88
CA THR A 49 -11.55 -7.24 -2.92
C THR A 49 -11.72 -8.62 -2.27
N SER A 50 -12.68 -9.42 -2.73
CA SER A 50 -12.90 -10.79 -2.27
C SER A 50 -13.22 -11.71 -3.44
N ASN A 51 -12.45 -12.80 -3.59
CA ASN A 51 -12.60 -13.75 -4.70
C ASN A 51 -12.55 -13.09 -6.10
N GLY A 52 -11.72 -12.04 -6.24
CA GLY A 52 -11.61 -11.28 -7.49
C GLY A 52 -12.84 -10.42 -7.81
N ARG A 53 -13.71 -10.17 -6.81
CA ARG A 53 -14.79 -9.19 -6.92
C ARG A 53 -14.51 -8.00 -6.03
N ASP A 54 -14.69 -6.81 -6.59
CA ASP A 54 -14.43 -5.54 -5.90
C ASP A 54 -15.73 -4.96 -5.33
N ARG A 55 -15.78 -4.86 -4.00
CA ARG A 55 -16.90 -4.29 -3.26
C ARG A 55 -16.48 -2.97 -2.62
N LEU A 56 -17.22 -1.91 -2.94
CA LEU A 56 -17.10 -0.62 -2.28
C LEU A 56 -18.24 -0.45 -1.28
N THR A 57 -17.90 -0.27 0.00
CA THR A 57 -18.86 0.00 1.07
C THR A 57 -18.72 1.43 1.54
N ILE A 58 -19.82 2.19 1.52
CA ILE A 58 -19.85 3.58 1.98
C ILE A 58 -20.90 3.68 3.08
N SER A 59 -20.52 4.19 4.25
CA SER A 59 -21.47 4.53 5.31
C SER A 59 -21.45 6.03 5.57
N ALA A 60 -22.62 6.62 5.75
CA ALA A 60 -22.76 8.05 6.00
C ALA A 60 -24.02 8.34 6.84
N VAL A 61 -24.04 9.52 7.46
CA VAL A 61 -25.16 10.03 8.25
C VAL A 61 -25.58 11.38 7.69
N THR A 62 -26.88 11.62 7.55
CA THR A 62 -27.44 12.90 7.09
C THR A 62 -28.68 13.25 7.90
N THR A 63 -29.01 14.53 7.99
CA THR A 63 -30.24 15.01 8.64
C THR A 63 -31.50 14.64 7.86
N ASP A 64 -31.37 14.30 6.58
CA ASP A 64 -32.49 13.85 5.74
C ASP A 64 -32.79 12.35 5.98
N THR A 65 -33.92 12.05 6.62
CA THR A 65 -34.30 10.67 6.98
C THR A 65 -34.75 9.82 5.79
N ASP A 66 -35.09 10.47 4.68
CA ASP A 66 -35.61 9.84 3.46
C ASP A 66 -34.54 9.66 2.38
N ASP A 67 -33.30 10.07 2.67
CA ASP A 67 -32.18 9.90 1.76
C ASP A 67 -31.87 8.41 1.55
N THR A 68 -31.96 8.00 0.28
CA THR A 68 -31.75 6.61 -0.17
C THR A 68 -30.30 6.30 -0.54
N GLY A 69 -29.38 7.26 -0.35
CA GLY A 69 -27.97 7.14 -0.74
C GLY A 69 -27.71 7.29 -2.24
N ALA A 70 -28.70 7.71 -3.03
CA ALA A 70 -28.54 7.85 -4.48
C ALA A 70 -27.50 8.90 -4.90
N ARG A 71 -27.36 9.99 -4.12
CA ARG A 71 -26.32 11.00 -4.37
C ARG A 71 -24.92 10.44 -4.11
N ILE A 72 -24.76 9.70 -3.01
CA ILE A 72 -23.52 9.00 -2.69
C ILE A 72 -23.18 7.98 -3.78
N ALA A 73 -24.18 7.22 -4.26
CA ALA A 73 -23.96 6.25 -5.33
C ALA A 73 -23.46 6.90 -6.62
N ARG A 74 -24.04 8.05 -6.98
CA ARG A 74 -23.57 8.86 -8.10
C ARG A 74 -22.15 9.40 -7.87
N ALA A 75 -21.89 9.99 -6.71
CA ALA A 75 -20.56 10.53 -6.38
C ALA A 75 -19.48 9.46 -6.42
N ALA A 76 -19.77 8.25 -5.92
CA ALA A 76 -18.89 7.10 -5.99
C ALA A 76 -18.63 6.66 -7.44
N TRP A 77 -19.68 6.61 -8.27
CA TRP A 77 -19.57 6.25 -9.68
C TRP A 77 -18.72 7.26 -10.47
N ASP A 78 -18.91 8.55 -10.20
CA ASP A 78 -18.26 9.64 -10.94
C ASP A 78 -16.81 9.89 -10.48
N THR A 79 -16.50 9.64 -9.20
CA THR A 79 -15.21 10.07 -8.59
C THR A 79 -14.24 8.92 -8.34
N TYR A 80 -14.75 7.75 -7.92
CA TYR A 80 -13.88 6.60 -7.73
C TYR A 80 -13.27 6.22 -9.08
N GLN A 81 -12.02 5.76 -9.12
CA GLN A 81 -11.35 5.36 -10.37
C GLN A 81 -11.11 3.84 -10.48
N GLY A 82 -11.17 3.12 -9.36
CA GLY A 82 -11.00 1.66 -9.33
C GLY A 82 -12.22 0.88 -9.83
N GLU A 83 -12.05 -0.41 -10.07
CA GLU A 83 -13.17 -1.29 -10.43
C GLU A 83 -14.18 -1.40 -9.27
N ILE A 84 -15.46 -1.46 -9.61
CA ILE A 84 -16.56 -1.66 -8.64
C ILE A 84 -17.49 -2.68 -9.25
N ASP A 85 -17.59 -3.87 -8.67
CA ASP A 85 -18.62 -4.85 -9.03
C ASP A 85 -19.91 -4.61 -8.23
N GLU A 86 -19.75 -4.22 -6.98
CA GLU A 86 -20.83 -4.03 -6.02
C GLU A 86 -20.58 -2.80 -5.14
N LEU A 87 -21.57 -1.92 -5.08
CA LEU A 87 -21.58 -0.75 -4.23
C LEU A 87 -22.62 -0.94 -3.13
N VAL A 88 -22.20 -0.87 -1.87
CA VAL A 88 -23.10 -0.90 -0.72
C VAL A 88 -23.07 0.45 -0.03
N VAL A 89 -24.16 1.21 -0.14
CA VAL A 89 -24.32 2.51 0.51
C VAL A 89 -25.20 2.35 1.73
N THR A 90 -24.74 2.78 2.90
CA THR A 90 -25.51 2.80 4.15
C THR A 90 -25.71 4.23 4.59
N VAL A 91 -26.93 4.74 4.49
CA VAL A 91 -27.29 6.08 4.97
C VAL A 91 -28.20 5.94 6.19
N ASN A 92 -27.85 6.60 7.29
CA ASN A 92 -28.65 6.56 8.53
C ASN A 92 -28.96 5.12 8.99
N GLY A 93 -27.99 4.20 8.81
CA GLY A 93 -28.13 2.78 9.16
C GLY A 93 -28.96 1.93 8.19
N LYS A 94 -29.46 2.50 7.08
CA LYS A 94 -30.22 1.77 6.05
C LYS A 94 -29.30 1.38 4.89
N PRO A 95 -28.94 0.09 4.73
CA PRO A 95 -28.07 -0.34 3.63
C PRO A 95 -28.84 -0.46 2.32
N ARG A 96 -28.18 -0.10 1.22
CA ARG A 96 -28.64 -0.26 -0.16
C ARG A 96 -27.47 -0.77 -1.00
N GLY A 97 -27.59 -2.00 -1.49
CA GLY A 97 -26.68 -2.57 -2.48
C GLY A 97 -27.09 -2.18 -3.89
N VAL A 98 -26.13 -1.86 -4.73
CA VAL A 98 -26.31 -1.60 -6.17
C VAL A 98 -25.15 -2.24 -6.92
N THR A 99 -25.44 -2.95 -7.99
CA THR A 99 -24.41 -3.59 -8.82
C THR A 99 -23.82 -2.61 -9.84
N ALA A 100 -22.61 -2.89 -10.34
CA ALA A 100 -21.97 -2.12 -11.41
C ALA A 100 -22.89 -1.93 -12.63
N LYS A 101 -23.60 -2.99 -13.01
CA LYS A 101 -24.53 -2.99 -14.15
C LYS A 101 -25.72 -2.05 -13.92
N GLU A 102 -26.26 -2.02 -12.70
CA GLU A 102 -27.35 -1.10 -12.35
C GLU A 102 -26.85 0.35 -12.30
N LEU A 103 -25.64 0.59 -11.79
CA LEU A 103 -25.02 1.91 -11.80
C LEU A 103 -24.77 2.40 -13.23
N GLU A 104 -24.25 1.53 -14.10
CA GLU A 104 -24.02 1.85 -15.52
C GLU A 104 -25.33 2.12 -16.26
N GLN A 105 -26.39 1.33 -15.99
CA GLN A 105 -27.71 1.59 -16.56
C GLN A 105 -28.30 2.92 -16.08
N THR A 106 -28.02 3.31 -14.85
CA THR A 106 -28.60 4.52 -14.23
C THR A 106 -27.81 5.78 -14.58
N TYR A 107 -26.49 5.71 -14.58
CA TYR A 107 -25.59 6.86 -14.69
C TYR A 107 -24.76 6.87 -15.98
N GLY A 108 -24.79 5.80 -16.76
CA GLY A 108 -24.05 5.64 -18.00
C GLY A 108 -22.68 4.98 -17.83
N ALA A 109 -22.01 4.78 -18.97
CA ALA A 109 -20.70 4.15 -19.04
C ALA A 109 -19.66 4.96 -18.26
N ARG A 110 -18.88 4.25 -17.43
CA ARG A 110 -17.83 4.85 -16.60
C ARG A 110 -16.50 4.85 -17.34
N GLN A 111 -15.77 5.96 -17.23
CA GLN A 111 -14.37 6.00 -17.62
C GLN A 111 -13.53 5.46 -16.46
N ILE A 112 -13.43 4.15 -16.36
CA ILE A 112 -12.44 3.52 -15.50
C ILE A 112 -11.05 3.84 -16.05
N ARG A 113 -10.15 4.31 -15.18
CA ARG A 113 -8.74 4.33 -15.54
C ARG A 113 -8.32 2.87 -15.59
N PRO A 114 -7.76 2.36 -16.69
CA PRO A 114 -7.26 1.00 -16.68
C PRO A 114 -6.23 0.93 -15.56
N GLU A 115 -6.56 0.17 -14.51
CA GLU A 115 -5.56 -0.18 -13.54
C GLU A 115 -4.42 -0.85 -14.31
N ALA A 116 -3.18 -0.57 -13.92
CA ALA A 116 -2.04 -1.35 -14.39
C ALA A 116 -2.09 -2.76 -13.75
N THR A 117 -3.25 -3.41 -13.76
CA THR A 117 -3.43 -4.82 -13.45
C THR A 117 -2.94 -5.61 -14.65
N GLY A 118 -1.75 -6.17 -14.47
CA GLY A 118 -0.93 -6.80 -15.49
C GLY A 118 -1.71 -7.78 -16.38
N GLY A 119 -1.79 -7.41 -17.65
CA GLY A 119 -2.48 -8.20 -18.66
C GLY A 119 -2.11 -7.89 -20.12
N SER A 120 -0.97 -7.25 -20.38
CA SER A 120 -0.37 -7.24 -21.73
C SER A 120 1.09 -6.80 -21.66
N SER A 121 2.00 -7.69 -22.09
CA SER A 121 3.45 -7.50 -22.41
C SER A 121 4.37 -6.76 -21.42
N THR A 122 3.85 -6.32 -20.28
CA THR A 122 4.52 -5.41 -19.33
C THR A 122 4.65 -6.05 -17.93
N GLY A 123 4.28 -7.32 -17.76
CA GLY A 123 4.38 -8.02 -16.46
C GLY A 123 5.79 -8.53 -16.09
N GLY A 124 6.68 -8.68 -17.08
CA GLY A 124 8.02 -9.24 -16.85
C GLY A 124 8.96 -8.30 -16.07
N TRP A 125 8.85 -6.99 -16.26
CA TRP A 125 9.75 -6.03 -15.61
C TRP A 125 9.37 -5.81 -14.14
N VAL A 126 8.09 -5.86 -13.76
CA VAL A 126 7.68 -5.66 -12.36
C VAL A 126 8.08 -6.86 -11.48
N ALA A 127 7.91 -8.09 -11.98
CA ALA A 127 8.44 -9.28 -11.32
C ALA A 127 9.97 -9.25 -11.26
N GLY A 128 10.62 -8.79 -12.33
CA GLY A 128 12.07 -8.56 -12.38
C GLY A 128 12.54 -7.53 -11.35
N VAL A 129 11.85 -6.40 -11.22
CA VAL A 129 12.16 -5.33 -10.27
C VAL A 129 11.88 -5.77 -8.83
N GLY A 130 10.82 -6.55 -8.58
CA GLY A 130 10.53 -7.12 -7.27
C GLY A 130 11.60 -8.12 -6.81
N ILE A 131 12.02 -9.02 -7.70
CA ILE A 131 13.11 -9.97 -7.43
C ILE A 131 14.45 -9.24 -7.28
N LEU A 132 14.72 -8.24 -8.12
CA LEU A 132 15.92 -7.41 -8.02
C LEU A 132 15.96 -6.66 -6.69
N LEU A 133 14.84 -6.10 -6.24
CA LEU A 133 14.72 -5.44 -4.94
C LEU A 133 14.93 -6.42 -3.79
N LEU A 134 14.32 -7.62 -3.83
CA LEU A 134 14.55 -8.68 -2.85
C LEU A 134 16.02 -9.13 -2.81
N LEU A 135 16.67 -9.27 -3.97
CA LEU A 135 18.09 -9.60 -4.06
C LEU A 135 18.99 -8.46 -3.55
N LEU A 136 18.64 -7.20 -3.82
CA LEU A 136 19.37 -6.04 -3.31
C LEU A 136 19.24 -5.95 -1.79
N ILE A 137 18.03 -6.13 -1.24
CA ILE A 137 17.78 -6.15 0.20
C ILE A 137 18.54 -7.33 0.84
N GLY A 138 18.40 -8.53 0.30
CA GLY A 138 19.10 -9.72 0.77
C GLY A 138 20.62 -9.58 0.70
N GLY A 139 21.14 -9.03 -0.39
CA GLY A 139 22.57 -8.75 -0.58
C GLY A 139 23.10 -7.72 0.42
N VAL A 140 22.35 -6.65 0.69
CA VAL A 140 22.70 -5.65 1.71
C VAL A 140 22.76 -6.29 3.09
N ILE A 141 21.75 -7.10 3.46
CA ILE A 141 21.73 -7.84 4.73
C ILE A 141 22.93 -8.79 4.83
N ALA A 142 23.22 -9.56 3.77
CA ALA A 142 24.35 -10.49 3.74
C ALA A 142 25.70 -9.77 3.88
N VAL A 143 25.88 -8.60 3.23
CA VAL A 143 27.09 -7.77 3.37
C VAL A 143 27.22 -7.19 4.78
N LEU A 144 26.12 -6.74 5.39
CA LEU A 144 26.12 -6.22 6.77
C LEU A 144 26.49 -7.32 7.77
N VAL A 145 25.88 -8.50 7.67
CA VAL A 145 26.19 -9.66 8.51
C VAL A 145 27.62 -10.17 8.26
N GLY A 146 28.06 -10.21 7.01
CA GLY A 146 29.43 -10.59 6.66
C GLY A 146 30.47 -9.62 7.22
N ARG A 147 30.21 -8.30 7.18
CA ARG A 147 31.08 -7.29 7.79
C ARG A 147 31.06 -7.35 9.32
N SER A 148 29.90 -7.58 9.95
CA SER A 148 29.83 -7.70 11.41
C SER A 148 30.60 -8.94 11.88
N ARG A 149 30.39 -10.09 11.23
CA ARG A 149 31.14 -11.32 11.53
C ARG A 149 32.64 -11.18 11.29
N ARG A 150 33.06 -10.50 10.22
CA ARG A 150 34.50 -10.22 9.97
C ARG A 150 35.10 -9.27 11.01
N ARG A 151 34.33 -8.31 11.54
CA ARG A 151 34.78 -7.46 12.65
C ARG A 151 34.94 -8.27 13.94
N THR A 152 33.99 -9.13 14.27
CA THR A 152 34.08 -9.98 15.47
C THR A 152 35.26 -10.95 15.40
N ARG A 153 35.54 -11.54 14.23
CA ARG A 153 36.73 -12.40 14.04
C ARG A 153 38.05 -11.66 14.22
N ARG A 154 38.14 -10.37 13.86
CA ARG A 154 39.34 -9.56 14.10
C ARG A 154 39.55 -9.23 15.58
N ILE A 155 38.47 -9.12 16.36
CA ILE A 155 38.56 -8.88 17.80
C ILE A 155 39.00 -10.16 18.53
N GLN A 156 38.56 -11.34 18.10
CA GLN A 156 38.98 -12.62 18.69
C GLN A 156 40.46 -12.95 18.44
N GLN A 157 41.06 -12.47 17.34
CA GLN A 157 42.49 -12.66 17.08
C GLN A 157 43.42 -11.78 17.93
N MET A 158 42.90 -10.76 18.63
CA MET A 158 43.70 -9.88 19.49
C MET A 158 43.82 -10.36 20.95
N HIS A 159 43.13 -11.43 21.35
CA HIS A 159 43.13 -11.92 22.75
C HIS A 159 43.94 -13.22 22.95
N GLN A 160 44.81 -13.55 22.00
CA GLN A 160 45.69 -14.71 22.08
C GLN A 160 47.07 -14.23 22.53
N ASP A 161 47.17 -13.77 23.78
CA ASP A 161 48.46 -13.50 24.43
C ASP A 161 49.20 -14.84 24.65
N PRO A 162 50.51 -14.91 24.36
CA PRO A 162 51.29 -16.12 24.58
C PRO A 162 51.44 -16.40 26.09
N PRO A 163 51.31 -17.66 26.55
CA PRO A 163 51.58 -18.01 27.94
C PRO A 163 53.07 -17.78 28.25
N TYR A 164 53.34 -16.93 29.24
CA TYR A 164 54.67 -16.62 29.77
C TYR A 164 55.40 -17.88 30.28
N PRO A 165 56.74 -17.95 30.19
CA PRO A 165 57.51 -19.10 30.62
C PRO A 165 57.50 -19.28 32.15
N TYR A 166 57.26 -20.51 32.57
CA TYR A 166 57.26 -20.97 33.95
C TYR A 166 58.70 -20.93 34.52
N TYR A 167 58.98 -20.05 35.49
CA TYR A 167 60.25 -20.09 36.23
C TYR A 167 60.17 -21.17 37.32
N LYS A 168 61.09 -22.15 37.26
CA LYS A 168 61.38 -23.08 38.36
C LYS A 168 61.99 -22.29 39.52
N GLN A 169 61.39 -22.37 40.69
CA GLN A 169 62.04 -21.99 41.95
C GLN A 169 62.81 -23.19 42.53
N PRO A 170 63.96 -22.94 43.21
CA PRO A 170 64.91 -23.95 43.67
C PRO A 170 64.38 -24.84 44.80
#